data_AF-A0A4P2QBU6-F1
#
_entry.id   AF-A0A4P2QBU6-F1
#
_cell.length_a   1.000
_cell.length_b   1.000
_cell.length_c   1.000
_cell.angle_alpha   90.00
_cell.angle_beta   90.00
_cell.angle_gamma   90.00
#
_symmetry.space_group_name_H-M   'P 1'
#
loop_
_entity.id
_entity.type
_entity.pdbx_description
1 polymer ?
#
loop_
_entity_poly.entity_id
_entity_poly.type
_entity_poly.pdbx_seq_one_letter_code
_entity_poly.pdbx_strand_id
1 'polypeptide(L)'
;MKVQRISAILLTAGAFSAGFMGCGSDDADDGAGGGSTVTTTTTSTTTPTSTVSTGTTTPAVAEFLGAACEVDADCGPEGVCFPESDPEGGPPGGYCTKDCEEDSDCEGDGSLCLEGACYLGCTPGEPKLRGAADDLDPYKCQGREELRCQNIDIGVLCLPTCGSDSQCSGDRKCDLRSGFCVDEPPEGLPLGAACDPDAEENACAGLCAVFPGDVGACSQYCSFGGDPFESDCGGIENGLCVYGASLGVSDAGLCTRACTAHTDCMVPQGRCEFLGLDTHGFCTYDPKECEEKNDCERSEECAETPDGFFCLDPRYPLSNGSTGEGGAGGEGGAGGGTGEGGAGGTAGGGTGEGGAGGTAGGGTGEGGAGGTAGGGTGEGGAGGTAGGGTGEGGAGGTAGGGTGEGGAGGTAGGGTAGGGTGEGGAGGA
;
A
#
# COMPACT_ATOMS: atom_id res chain seq x y z
N MET A 1 -6.13 -28.06 -14.00
CA MET A 1 -6.50 -27.72 -15.39
C MET A 1 -5.61 -26.55 -15.82
N LYS A 2 -5.24 -26.43 -17.10
CA LYS A 2 -4.40 -25.30 -17.55
C LYS A 2 -5.30 -24.07 -17.65
N VAL A 3 -5.31 -23.25 -16.62
CA VAL A 3 -5.91 -21.90 -16.66
C VAL A 3 -5.16 -21.14 -17.77
N GLN A 4 -5.84 -20.90 -18.89
CA GLN A 4 -5.28 -20.12 -19.98
C GLN A 4 -5.50 -18.66 -19.63
N ARG A 5 -4.39 -17.94 -19.45
CA ARG A 5 -4.29 -16.48 -19.36
C ARG A 5 -5.35 -15.78 -20.22
N ILE A 6 -6.31 -15.15 -19.56
CA ILE A 6 -6.99 -13.96 -20.05
C ILE A 6 -6.60 -12.84 -19.10
N SER A 7 -5.38 -12.33 -19.30
CA SER A 7 -5.03 -10.99 -18.83
C SER A 7 -5.83 -10.00 -19.65
N ALA A 8 -6.92 -9.44 -19.10
CA ALA A 8 -7.47 -8.16 -19.54
C ALA A 8 -8.63 -7.70 -18.64
N ILE A 9 -8.37 -6.64 -17.88
CA ILE A 9 -9.26 -5.49 -17.69
C ILE A 9 -10.61 -5.80 -17.02
N LEU A 10 -10.59 -5.81 -15.68
CA LEU A 10 -11.75 -5.46 -14.85
C LEU A 10 -11.29 -4.48 -13.75
N LEU A 11 -10.53 -3.45 -14.15
CA LEU A 11 -10.47 -2.19 -13.44
C LEU A 11 -11.56 -1.30 -14.03
N THR A 12 -12.82 -1.58 -13.69
CA THR A 12 -13.82 -0.53 -13.73
C THR A 12 -13.35 0.48 -12.69
N ALA A 13 -12.96 1.68 -13.12
CA ALA A 13 -12.83 2.83 -12.26
C ALA A 13 -14.22 3.10 -11.67
N GLY A 14 -14.55 2.39 -10.59
CA GLY A 14 -15.68 2.69 -9.74
C GLY A 14 -15.37 4.02 -9.11
N ALA A 15 -15.94 5.09 -9.65
CA ALA A 15 -16.02 6.35 -8.96
C ALA A 15 -16.79 6.12 -7.65
N PHE A 16 -16.04 5.84 -6.58
CA PHE A 16 -16.56 5.82 -5.22
C PHE A 16 -17.00 7.24 -4.90
N SER A 17 -18.25 7.55 -5.24
CA SER A 17 -18.94 8.69 -4.66
C SER A 17 -19.23 8.34 -3.21
N ALA A 18 -18.23 8.59 -2.35
CA ALA A 18 -18.40 8.63 -0.92
C ALA A 18 -19.37 9.80 -0.62
N GLY A 19 -20.66 9.51 -0.65
CA GLY A 19 -21.68 10.39 -0.12
C GLY A 19 -21.49 10.48 1.38
N PHE A 20 -20.63 11.38 1.83
CA PHE A 20 -20.54 11.76 3.24
C PHE A 20 -21.88 12.35 3.66
N MET A 21 -22.67 11.52 4.34
CA MET A 21 -23.97 11.87 4.87
C MET A 21 -23.77 12.84 6.04
N GLY A 22 -24.02 14.13 5.78
CA GLY A 22 -23.97 15.18 6.80
C GLY A 22 -24.94 14.89 7.95
N CYS A 23 -24.42 14.98 9.19
CA CYS A 23 -25.18 14.88 10.43
C CYS A 23 -26.19 16.02 10.56
N GLY A 24 -27.41 15.82 10.05
CA GLY A 24 -28.59 16.60 10.45
C GLY A 24 -29.11 16.07 11.79
N SER A 25 -28.96 16.89 12.84
CA SER A 25 -29.50 16.61 14.17
C SER A 25 -30.97 17.05 14.22
N ASP A 26 -31.90 16.12 14.28
CA ASP A 26 -33.29 16.40 14.64
C ASP A 26 -33.71 15.51 15.82
N ASP A 27 -34.17 16.19 16.86
CA ASP A 27 -34.58 15.69 18.18
C ASP A 27 -35.67 14.60 18.15
N ALA A 28 -35.57 13.61 19.04
CA ALA A 28 -36.70 12.77 19.43
C ALA A 28 -36.70 12.44 20.93
N ASP A 29 -37.57 13.16 21.61
CA ASP A 29 -38.37 12.88 22.81
C ASP A 29 -38.03 11.71 23.77
N ASP A 30 -37.99 12.11 25.04
CA ASP A 30 -38.01 11.31 26.26
C ASP A 30 -39.17 10.29 26.35
N GLY A 31 -38.84 9.07 26.79
CA GLY A 31 -39.82 8.02 27.10
C GLY A 31 -39.35 7.03 28.17
N ALA A 32 -39.50 7.42 29.43
CA ALA A 32 -39.16 6.65 30.61
C ALA A 32 -40.16 5.51 30.94
N GLY A 33 -39.64 4.35 31.34
CA GLY A 33 -40.35 3.27 32.04
C GLY A 33 -39.46 2.03 32.08
N GLY A 34 -39.19 1.34 33.18
CA GLY A 34 -39.89 1.19 34.45
C GLY A 34 -39.73 -0.29 34.80
N GLY A 35 -38.93 -0.60 35.83
CA GLY A 35 -38.43 -1.96 36.08
C GLY A 35 -39.45 -2.99 36.59
N SER A 36 -39.03 -4.25 36.61
CA SER A 36 -39.46 -5.23 37.62
C SER A 36 -38.50 -6.43 37.66
N THR A 37 -37.82 -6.56 38.78
CA THR A 37 -37.01 -7.72 39.16
C THR A 37 -37.95 -8.77 39.75
N VAL A 38 -38.02 -9.96 39.13
CA VAL A 38 -38.73 -11.12 39.69
C VAL A 38 -37.72 -12.22 39.96
N THR A 39 -37.38 -12.40 41.23
CA THR A 39 -36.62 -13.54 41.74
C THR A 39 -37.58 -14.70 41.96
N THR A 40 -37.43 -15.78 41.19
CA THR A 40 -38.18 -17.03 41.40
C THR A 40 -37.19 -18.15 41.68
N THR A 41 -37.23 -18.69 42.89
CA THR A 41 -36.47 -19.87 43.30
C THR A 41 -37.31 -21.11 43.02
N THR A 42 -36.84 -22.00 42.15
CA THR A 42 -37.49 -23.29 41.88
C THR A 42 -36.46 -24.42 41.93
N THR A 43 -36.57 -25.23 42.97
CA THR A 43 -35.94 -26.53 43.14
C THR A 43 -36.60 -27.54 42.18
N SER A 44 -35.82 -28.19 41.31
CA SER A 44 -36.33 -29.23 40.41
C SER A 44 -35.45 -30.46 40.42
N THR A 45 -36.12 -31.57 40.70
CA THR A 45 -35.66 -32.95 40.84
C THR A 45 -35.19 -33.53 39.51
N THR A 46 -34.12 -34.33 39.57
CA THR A 46 -33.49 -35.03 38.45
C THR A 46 -34.36 -36.18 37.91
N THR A 47 -34.64 -36.17 36.61
CA THR A 47 -35.08 -37.34 35.83
C THR A 47 -34.53 -37.19 34.41
N PRO A 48 -33.86 -38.21 33.83
CA PRO A 48 -33.25 -38.10 32.51
C PRO A 48 -34.33 -38.18 31.43
N THR A 49 -34.72 -37.03 30.90
CA THR A 49 -35.55 -36.90 29.70
C THR A 49 -34.64 -36.65 28.51
N SER A 50 -34.60 -37.61 27.57
CA SER A 50 -33.93 -37.45 26.29
C SER A 50 -34.53 -36.24 25.56
N THR A 51 -33.79 -35.14 25.56
CA THR A 51 -34.18 -33.90 24.90
C THR A 51 -33.77 -34.05 23.45
N VAL A 52 -34.76 -34.18 22.56
CA VAL A 52 -34.54 -33.96 21.13
C VAL A 52 -34.27 -32.46 21.00
N SER A 53 -32.99 -32.08 20.91
CA SER A 53 -32.62 -30.76 20.41
C SER A 53 -33.15 -30.66 19.00
N THR A 54 -34.28 -29.99 18.83
CA THR A 54 -34.55 -29.21 17.61
C THR A 54 -33.48 -28.13 17.57
N GLY A 55 -32.28 -28.53 17.13
CA GLY A 55 -31.19 -27.62 16.86
C GLY A 55 -31.72 -26.62 15.86
N THR A 56 -31.76 -25.36 16.26
CA THR A 56 -31.71 -24.27 15.31
C THR A 56 -30.51 -24.59 14.44
N THR A 57 -30.75 -25.09 13.24
CA THR A 57 -29.76 -25.14 12.18
C THR A 57 -29.45 -23.69 11.89
N THR A 58 -28.56 -23.10 12.70
CA THR A 58 -27.65 -22.08 12.19
C THR A 58 -27.17 -22.65 10.86
N PRO A 59 -27.40 -21.97 9.73
CA PRO A 59 -26.88 -22.45 8.46
C PRO A 59 -25.43 -22.85 8.72
N ALA A 60 -25.10 -24.11 8.45
CA ALA A 60 -23.72 -24.54 8.52
C ALA A 60 -23.02 -23.63 7.52
N VAL A 61 -22.35 -22.60 8.03
CA VAL A 61 -21.45 -21.75 7.26
C VAL A 61 -20.62 -22.72 6.46
N ALA A 62 -20.41 -22.45 5.17
CA ALA A 62 -19.51 -23.24 4.34
C ALA A 62 -18.15 -23.27 5.06
N GLU A 63 -17.94 -24.31 5.88
CA GLU A 63 -17.03 -24.23 7.04
C GLU A 63 -15.59 -24.04 6.60
N PHE A 64 -15.32 -24.35 5.33
CA PHE A 64 -14.02 -24.26 4.71
C PHE A 64 -13.83 -23.01 3.84
N LEU A 65 -14.85 -22.34 3.29
CA LEU A 65 -14.61 -21.23 2.36
C LEU A 65 -13.93 -20.05 3.09
N GLY A 66 -12.80 -19.61 2.53
CA GLY A 66 -11.95 -18.57 3.10
C GLY A 66 -11.07 -19.02 4.28
N ALA A 67 -11.13 -20.29 4.70
CA ALA A 67 -10.22 -20.82 5.71
C ALA A 67 -8.77 -20.86 5.19
N ALA A 68 -7.81 -20.81 6.11
CA ALA A 68 -6.39 -21.00 5.78
C ALA A 68 -6.12 -22.44 5.34
N CYS A 69 -5.14 -22.64 4.45
CA CYS A 69 -4.75 -23.95 3.97
C CYS A 69 -3.33 -23.96 3.39
N GLU A 70 -2.70 -25.13 3.43
CA GLU A 70 -1.46 -25.40 2.71
C GLU A 70 -1.70 -26.38 1.55
N VAL A 71 -2.70 -27.26 1.70
CA VAL A 71 -3.03 -28.31 0.73
C VAL A 71 -4.55 -28.50 0.63
N ASP A 72 -5.03 -29.07 -0.48
CA ASP A 72 -6.47 -29.31 -0.72
C ASP A 72 -7.16 -30.09 0.41
N ALA A 73 -6.43 -31.00 1.08
CA ALA A 73 -6.97 -31.80 2.17
C ALA A 73 -7.41 -30.96 3.38
N ASP A 74 -6.93 -29.73 3.53
CA ASP A 74 -7.33 -28.80 4.58
C ASP A 74 -8.72 -28.21 4.32
N CYS A 75 -9.16 -28.19 3.05
CA CYS A 75 -10.40 -27.55 2.60
C CYS A 75 -11.61 -28.48 2.54
N GLY A 76 -11.48 -29.70 3.06
CA GLY A 76 -12.55 -30.70 3.02
C GLY A 76 -12.65 -31.45 1.68
N PRO A 77 -13.72 -32.24 1.49
CA PRO A 77 -13.77 -33.24 0.43
C PRO A 77 -13.93 -32.69 -1.00
N GLU A 78 -14.49 -31.48 -1.14
CA GLU A 78 -14.69 -30.80 -2.42
C GLU A 78 -13.93 -29.46 -2.50
N GLY A 79 -13.21 -29.11 -1.45
CA GLY A 79 -12.44 -27.87 -1.39
C GLY A 79 -11.11 -28.01 -2.12
N VAL A 80 -10.67 -26.90 -2.71
CA VAL A 80 -9.35 -26.74 -3.30
C VAL A 80 -8.63 -25.69 -2.48
N CYS A 81 -7.38 -25.95 -2.14
CA CYS A 81 -6.57 -24.92 -1.52
C CYS A 81 -6.02 -24.03 -2.64
N PHE A 82 -6.15 -22.73 -2.48
CA PHE A 82 -5.38 -21.75 -3.22
C PHE A 82 -4.19 -21.32 -2.35
N PRO A 83 -3.07 -22.07 -2.38
CA PRO A 83 -1.96 -21.86 -1.46
C PRO A 83 -1.17 -20.63 -1.86
N GLU A 84 -0.50 -20.02 -0.88
CA GLU A 84 0.45 -18.93 -1.11
C GLU A 84 1.54 -19.31 -2.13
N SER A 85 1.92 -20.59 -2.20
CA SER A 85 2.94 -21.10 -3.11
C SER A 85 2.48 -21.25 -4.57
N ASP A 86 1.26 -20.88 -4.93
CA ASP A 86 0.78 -20.99 -6.30
C ASP A 86 1.63 -20.13 -7.26
N PRO A 87 2.02 -20.63 -8.45
CA PRO A 87 2.83 -19.85 -9.40
C PRO A 87 2.21 -18.52 -9.83
N GLU A 88 0.88 -18.40 -9.80
CA GLU A 88 0.16 -17.16 -10.14
C GLU A 88 0.04 -16.22 -8.93
N GLY A 89 0.49 -16.66 -7.76
CA GLY A 89 0.34 -15.96 -6.49
C GLY A 89 -0.80 -16.54 -5.67
N GLY A 90 -0.69 -16.43 -4.36
CA GLY A 90 -1.78 -16.84 -3.47
C GLY A 90 -1.85 -15.96 -2.22
N PRO A 91 -2.96 -16.01 -1.49
CA PRO A 91 -3.12 -15.29 -0.23
C PRO A 91 -2.09 -15.74 0.81
N PRO A 92 -1.62 -14.84 1.69
CA PRO A 92 -0.90 -15.25 2.89
C PRO A 92 -1.65 -16.37 3.62
N GLY A 93 -0.97 -17.45 3.99
CA GLY A 93 -1.61 -18.59 4.69
C GLY A 93 -2.63 -19.40 3.86
N GLY A 94 -2.74 -19.14 2.56
CA GLY A 94 -3.63 -19.82 1.63
C GLY A 94 -5.11 -19.48 1.79
N TYR A 95 -5.94 -19.95 0.86
CA TYR A 95 -7.38 -19.73 0.86
C TYR A 95 -8.13 -20.95 0.37
N CYS A 96 -8.91 -21.56 1.26
CA CYS A 96 -9.81 -22.63 0.87
C CYS A 96 -10.95 -22.10 0.01
N THR A 97 -11.06 -22.65 -1.19
CA THR A 97 -12.06 -22.30 -2.19
C THR A 97 -12.67 -23.57 -2.80
N LYS A 98 -13.52 -23.42 -3.80
CA LYS A 98 -14.12 -24.48 -4.60
C LYS A 98 -14.23 -24.01 -6.05
N ASP A 99 -14.01 -24.91 -7.01
CA ASP A 99 -14.27 -24.64 -8.42
C ASP A 99 -15.77 -24.35 -8.63
N CYS A 100 -16.10 -23.32 -9.39
CA CYS A 100 -17.48 -22.92 -9.69
C CYS A 100 -17.67 -22.46 -11.13
N GLU A 101 -18.89 -22.57 -11.65
CA GLU A 101 -19.32 -21.98 -12.91
C GLU A 101 -20.31 -20.83 -12.70
N GLU A 102 -21.08 -20.87 -11.61
CA GLU A 102 -22.06 -19.86 -11.22
C GLU A 102 -22.13 -19.67 -9.69
N ASP A 103 -22.70 -18.56 -9.22
CA ASP A 103 -22.76 -18.22 -7.80
C ASP A 103 -23.46 -19.29 -6.94
N SER A 104 -24.41 -20.03 -7.51
CA SER A 104 -25.11 -21.11 -6.79
C SER A 104 -24.24 -22.34 -6.49
N ASP A 105 -23.06 -22.45 -7.10
CA ASP A 105 -22.08 -23.49 -6.76
C ASP A 105 -21.35 -23.19 -5.44
N CYS A 106 -21.38 -21.91 -5.01
CA CYS A 106 -20.68 -21.43 -3.83
C CYS A 106 -21.57 -21.49 -2.59
N GLU A 107 -21.15 -22.29 -1.62
CA GLU A 107 -21.86 -22.42 -0.35
C GLU A 107 -21.65 -21.16 0.53
N GLY A 108 -22.60 -20.88 1.41
CA GLY A 108 -22.53 -19.74 2.34
C GLY A 108 -23.30 -18.50 1.88
N ASP A 109 -23.79 -17.73 2.85
CA ASP A 109 -24.58 -16.53 2.57
C ASP A 109 -23.72 -15.45 1.93
N GLY A 110 -24.09 -15.03 0.71
CA GLY A 110 -23.40 -13.97 -0.03
C GLY A 110 -22.10 -14.39 -0.73
N SER A 111 -21.73 -15.67 -0.68
CA SER A 111 -20.60 -16.19 -1.45
C SER A 111 -20.86 -16.08 -2.96
N LEU A 112 -19.83 -15.80 -3.75
CA LEU A 112 -19.93 -15.62 -5.20
C LEU A 112 -18.84 -16.39 -5.94
N CYS A 113 -19.14 -16.74 -7.19
CA CYS A 113 -18.19 -17.34 -8.10
C CYS A 113 -17.44 -16.24 -8.87
N LEU A 114 -16.14 -16.09 -8.59
CA LEU A 114 -15.28 -15.12 -9.27
C LEU A 114 -14.13 -15.86 -9.94
N GLU A 115 -14.03 -15.72 -11.26
CA GLU A 115 -12.97 -16.33 -12.07
C GLU A 115 -12.86 -17.86 -11.91
N GLY A 116 -13.98 -18.52 -11.61
CA GLY A 116 -14.06 -19.97 -11.43
C GLY A 116 -13.71 -20.46 -10.02
N ALA A 117 -13.51 -19.55 -9.06
CA ALA A 117 -13.30 -19.86 -7.65
C ALA A 117 -14.38 -19.22 -6.77
N CYS A 118 -14.84 -19.96 -5.76
CA CYS A 118 -15.76 -19.45 -4.76
C CYS A 118 -15.06 -18.58 -3.71
N TYR A 119 -15.58 -17.37 -3.51
CA TYR A 119 -15.15 -16.46 -2.46
C TYR A 119 -16.23 -16.35 -1.40
N LEU A 120 -15.80 -16.33 -0.13
CA LEU A 120 -16.69 -16.20 1.02
C LEU A 120 -17.36 -14.81 1.01
N GLY A 121 -18.69 -14.79 1.14
CA GLY A 121 -19.46 -13.56 1.32
C GLY A 121 -19.24 -12.92 2.70
N CYS A 122 -19.44 -11.60 2.78
CA CYS A 122 -19.38 -10.89 4.06
C CYS A 122 -20.33 -9.69 4.10
N THR A 123 -20.55 -9.16 5.30
CA THR A 123 -21.41 -7.97 5.53
C THR A 123 -20.57 -6.79 6.01
N PRO A 124 -20.50 -5.68 5.26
CA PRO A 124 -19.80 -4.48 5.71
C PRO A 124 -20.46 -3.85 6.93
N GLY A 125 -19.68 -3.19 7.78
CA GLY A 125 -20.19 -2.49 8.96
C GLY A 125 -20.50 -3.38 10.17
N GLU A 126 -20.52 -4.70 10.01
CA GLU A 126 -20.80 -5.66 11.07
C GLU A 126 -19.63 -6.64 11.29
N PRO A 127 -19.21 -6.91 12.54
CA PRO A 127 -19.62 -6.19 13.74
C PRO A 127 -19.08 -4.76 13.73
N LYS A 128 -19.83 -3.86 14.36
CA LYS A 128 -19.42 -2.46 14.47
C LYS A 128 -18.12 -2.34 15.26
N LEU A 129 -17.26 -1.47 14.77
CA LEU A 129 -16.06 -1.07 15.47
C LEU A 129 -16.39 -0.31 16.75
N ARG A 130 -15.74 -0.72 17.83
CA ARG A 130 -15.74 -0.09 19.15
C ARG A 130 -14.38 0.53 19.45
N GLY A 131 -13.31 0.01 18.84
CA GLY A 131 -11.96 0.58 18.92
C GLY A 131 -11.00 0.01 17.87
N ALA A 132 -9.85 0.65 17.72
CA ALA A 132 -8.79 0.23 16.79
C ALA A 132 -8.10 -1.09 17.20
N ALA A 133 -8.29 -1.53 18.44
CA ALA A 133 -7.74 -2.78 18.99
C ALA A 133 -8.83 -3.85 19.18
N ASP A 134 -9.96 -3.73 18.48
CA ASP A 134 -10.97 -4.78 18.50
C ASP A 134 -10.43 -6.02 17.77
N ASP A 135 -10.57 -7.18 18.40
CA ASP A 135 -10.23 -8.47 17.80
C ASP A 135 -11.07 -8.71 16.54
N LEU A 136 -10.47 -9.39 15.56
CA LEU A 136 -11.16 -9.81 14.35
C LEU A 136 -12.35 -10.74 14.70
N ASP A 137 -13.48 -10.54 14.02
CA ASP A 137 -14.64 -11.39 14.21
C ASP A 137 -14.41 -12.74 13.52
N PRO A 138 -14.36 -13.87 14.25
CA PRO A 138 -14.15 -15.19 13.64
C PRO A 138 -15.22 -15.57 12.61
N TYR A 139 -16.39 -14.92 12.62
CA TYR A 139 -17.45 -15.16 11.65
C TYR A 139 -17.38 -14.27 10.41
N LYS A 140 -16.55 -13.22 10.42
CA LYS A 140 -16.34 -12.36 9.27
C LYS A 140 -14.98 -12.61 8.66
N CYS A 141 -14.97 -13.09 7.43
CA CYS A 141 -13.74 -13.47 6.76
C CYS A 141 -12.88 -14.41 7.61
N GLN A 142 -13.54 -15.34 8.31
CA GLN A 142 -12.91 -16.33 9.19
C GLN A 142 -12.04 -15.73 10.31
N GLY A 143 -12.21 -14.43 10.64
CA GLY A 143 -11.37 -13.72 11.61
C GLY A 143 -9.90 -13.61 11.19
N ARG A 144 -9.64 -13.59 9.88
CA ARG A 144 -8.29 -13.54 9.30
C ARG A 144 -7.89 -12.10 8.98
N GLU A 145 -6.68 -11.71 9.33
CA GLU A 145 -6.14 -10.36 9.12
C GLU A 145 -5.75 -10.12 7.66
N GLU A 146 -5.32 -11.19 7.01
CA GLU A 146 -4.97 -11.26 5.60
C GLU A 146 -6.21 -11.34 4.68
N LEU A 147 -7.42 -11.24 5.23
CA LEU A 147 -8.66 -11.10 4.46
C LEU A 147 -9.37 -9.80 4.84
N ARG A 148 -10.01 -9.17 3.86
CA ARG A 148 -10.84 -7.97 4.05
C ARG A 148 -12.20 -8.15 3.41
N CYS A 149 -13.23 -7.63 4.08
CA CYS A 149 -14.57 -7.55 3.56
C CYS A 149 -14.69 -6.33 2.64
N GLN A 150 -14.77 -6.58 1.33
CA GLN A 150 -14.74 -5.55 0.32
C GLN A 150 -15.99 -5.60 -0.57
N ASN A 151 -16.56 -4.42 -0.83
CA ASN A 151 -17.59 -4.26 -1.83
C ASN A 151 -16.96 -4.16 -3.23
N ILE A 152 -17.40 -5.01 -4.13
CA ILE A 152 -17.04 -5.04 -5.55
C ILE A 152 -18.31 -4.96 -6.39
N ASP A 153 -18.18 -4.71 -7.70
CA ASP A 153 -19.32 -4.48 -8.61
C ASP A 153 -20.38 -5.59 -8.59
N ILE A 154 -19.99 -6.82 -8.23
CA ILE A 154 -20.86 -8.00 -8.22
C ILE A 154 -21.35 -8.43 -6.83
N GLY A 155 -20.84 -7.83 -5.74
CA GLY A 155 -21.25 -8.15 -4.37
C GLY A 155 -20.22 -7.79 -3.30
N VAL A 156 -20.33 -8.38 -2.12
CA VAL A 156 -19.42 -8.11 -1.00
C VAL A 156 -18.73 -9.41 -0.57
N LEU A 157 -17.41 -9.45 -0.73
CA LEU A 157 -16.62 -10.66 -0.59
C LEU A 157 -15.46 -10.45 0.39
N CYS A 158 -15.04 -11.54 1.02
CA CYS A 158 -13.78 -11.65 1.75
C CYS A 158 -12.65 -11.85 0.74
N LEU A 159 -12.00 -10.75 0.37
CA LEU A 159 -10.90 -10.74 -0.57
C LEU A 159 -9.56 -10.75 0.18
N PRO A 160 -8.56 -11.46 -0.36
CA PRO A 160 -7.22 -11.48 0.23
C PRO A 160 -6.53 -10.12 0.23
N THR A 161 -5.72 -9.89 1.25
CA THR A 161 -4.91 -8.70 1.43
C THR A 161 -3.54 -9.09 1.97
N CYS A 162 -2.52 -8.40 1.50
CA CYS A 162 -1.23 -8.35 2.15
C CYS A 162 -0.84 -6.86 2.22
N GLY A 163 -0.30 -6.45 3.36
CA GLY A 163 0.15 -5.09 3.64
C GLY A 163 1.67 -4.92 3.49
N SER A 164 2.43 -6.01 3.59
CA SER A 164 3.90 -6.02 3.54
C SER A 164 4.46 -7.35 3.06
N ASP A 165 5.71 -7.33 2.57
CA ASP A 165 6.44 -8.53 2.17
C ASP A 165 6.65 -9.52 3.33
N SER A 166 6.66 -9.04 4.58
CA SER A 166 6.80 -9.89 5.77
C SER A 166 5.61 -10.82 6.02
N GLN A 167 4.45 -10.54 5.40
CA GLN A 167 3.30 -11.45 5.45
C GLN A 167 3.41 -12.60 4.44
N CYS A 168 4.36 -12.53 3.52
CA CYS A 168 4.59 -13.57 2.52
C CYS A 168 5.70 -14.52 2.99
N SER A 169 5.49 -15.81 2.75
CA SER A 169 6.40 -16.89 3.05
C SER A 169 7.55 -16.95 2.02
N GLY A 170 8.77 -17.19 2.52
CA GLY A 170 9.94 -17.41 1.67
C GLY A 170 10.46 -16.12 1.02
N ASP A 171 10.70 -16.16 -0.29
CA ASP A 171 11.21 -15.03 -1.07
C ASP A 171 10.08 -14.26 -1.81
N ARG A 172 8.81 -14.63 -1.57
CA ARG A 172 7.67 -13.97 -2.18
C ARG A 172 7.45 -12.59 -1.58
N LYS A 173 6.78 -11.74 -2.34
CA LYS A 173 6.50 -10.35 -2.01
C LYS A 173 5.02 -10.06 -2.15
N CYS A 174 4.56 -9.07 -1.41
CA CYS A 174 3.19 -8.66 -1.47
C CYS A 174 2.93 -7.85 -2.75
N ASP A 175 2.02 -8.32 -3.60
CA ASP A 175 1.42 -7.49 -4.64
C ASP A 175 0.32 -6.63 -4.01
N LEU A 176 0.66 -5.36 -3.77
CA LEU A 176 -0.22 -4.36 -3.15
C LEU A 176 -1.52 -4.11 -3.95
N ARG A 177 -1.56 -4.51 -5.23
CA ARG A 177 -2.73 -4.33 -6.10
C ARG A 177 -3.72 -5.47 -5.97
N SER A 178 -3.25 -6.71 -5.96
CA SER A 178 -4.09 -7.91 -5.84
C SER A 178 -4.32 -8.35 -4.40
N GLY A 179 -3.39 -8.04 -3.50
CA GLY A 179 -3.35 -8.57 -2.13
C GLY A 179 -2.80 -9.99 -2.04
N PHE A 180 -2.16 -10.50 -3.09
CA PHE A 180 -1.54 -11.83 -3.12
C PHE A 180 -0.03 -11.76 -2.94
N CYS A 181 0.55 -12.84 -2.41
CA CYS A 181 1.98 -13.05 -2.38
C CYS A 181 2.45 -13.61 -3.73
N VAL A 182 3.33 -12.88 -4.42
CA VAL A 182 3.84 -13.18 -5.76
C VAL A 182 5.37 -13.18 -5.78
N ASP A 183 6.00 -13.75 -6.80
CA ASP A 183 7.48 -13.72 -6.91
C ASP A 183 7.98 -12.32 -7.30
N GLU A 184 7.25 -11.63 -8.18
CA GLU A 184 7.60 -10.33 -8.73
C GLU A 184 6.34 -9.46 -8.82
N PRO A 185 6.09 -8.58 -7.83
CA PRO A 185 4.93 -7.69 -7.83
C PRO A 185 5.09 -6.61 -8.90
N PRO A 186 3.98 -6.04 -9.39
CA PRO A 186 4.03 -4.95 -10.36
C PRO A 186 4.79 -3.74 -9.79
N GLU A 187 5.66 -3.15 -10.61
CA GLU A 187 6.29 -1.87 -10.29
C GLU A 187 5.26 -0.74 -10.32
N GLY A 188 5.48 0.30 -9.51
CA GLY A 188 4.66 1.50 -9.53
C GLY A 188 5.10 2.52 -8.49
N LEU A 189 4.38 3.63 -8.43
CA LEU A 189 4.59 4.67 -7.44
C LEU A 189 4.31 4.14 -6.03
N PRO A 190 5.11 4.57 -5.03
CA PRO A 190 4.99 4.09 -3.65
C PRO A 190 3.78 4.68 -2.91
N LEU A 191 3.46 4.12 -1.76
CA LEU A 191 2.41 4.61 -0.85
C LEU A 191 2.57 6.12 -0.56
N GLY A 192 1.46 6.85 -0.72
CA GLY A 192 1.36 8.29 -0.53
C GLY A 192 1.76 9.15 -1.73
N ALA A 193 2.37 8.59 -2.79
CA ALA A 193 2.72 9.36 -3.98
C ALA A 193 1.48 9.89 -4.70
N ALA A 194 1.55 11.09 -5.28
CA ALA A 194 0.46 11.63 -6.09
C ALA A 194 0.19 10.74 -7.32
N CYS A 195 -1.08 10.53 -7.64
CA CYS A 195 -1.51 9.81 -8.82
C CYS A 195 -2.73 10.49 -9.46
N ASP A 196 -2.94 10.23 -10.74
CA ASP A 196 -4.10 10.72 -11.47
C ASP A 196 -5.19 9.63 -11.47
N PRO A 197 -6.32 9.83 -10.78
CA PRO A 197 -7.38 8.83 -10.72
C PRO A 197 -8.13 8.65 -12.05
N ASP A 198 -7.99 9.60 -12.98
CA ASP A 198 -8.58 9.55 -14.31
C ASP A 198 -7.61 8.98 -15.37
N ALA A 199 -6.38 8.63 -14.98
CA ALA A 199 -5.42 8.02 -15.89
C ALA A 199 -5.92 6.65 -16.39
N GLU A 200 -5.71 6.37 -17.68
CA GLU A 200 -6.08 5.08 -18.29
C GLU A 200 -5.34 3.90 -17.62
N GLU A 201 -4.12 4.15 -17.13
CA GLU A 201 -3.29 3.17 -16.44
C GLU A 201 -2.99 3.65 -15.02
N ASN A 202 -3.19 2.75 -14.05
CA ASN A 202 -2.85 3.01 -12.66
C ASN A 202 -1.33 3.01 -12.45
N ALA A 203 -0.77 4.18 -12.17
CA ALA A 203 0.66 4.38 -11.94
C ALA A 203 1.15 3.85 -10.58
N CYS A 204 0.25 3.53 -9.64
CA CYS A 204 0.60 3.09 -8.28
C CYS A 204 0.98 1.60 -8.25
N ALA A 205 1.90 1.23 -7.35
CA ALA A 205 2.20 -0.17 -7.07
C ALA A 205 0.95 -0.91 -6.55
N GLY A 206 0.13 -0.24 -5.72
CA GLY A 206 -1.20 -0.67 -5.31
C GLY A 206 -2.30 -0.07 -6.18
N LEU A 207 -3.11 0.81 -5.59
CA LEU A 207 -4.21 1.52 -6.23
C LEU A 207 -4.06 3.05 -6.16
N CYS A 208 -4.61 3.78 -7.12
CA CYS A 208 -4.78 5.23 -7.01
C CYS A 208 -6.10 5.52 -6.29
N ALA A 209 -6.02 5.90 -5.02
CA ALA A 209 -7.20 6.21 -4.22
C ALA A 209 -7.59 7.68 -4.39
N VAL A 210 -8.90 7.94 -4.48
CA VAL A 210 -9.46 9.29 -4.50
C VAL A 210 -9.86 9.68 -3.09
N PHE A 211 -9.28 10.76 -2.60
CA PHE A 211 -9.60 11.37 -1.32
C PHE A 211 -10.46 12.64 -1.54
N PRO A 212 -11.06 13.23 -0.47
CA PRO A 212 -11.78 14.49 -0.59
C PRO A 212 -10.99 15.56 -1.35
N GLY A 213 -11.67 16.38 -2.14
CA GLY A 213 -11.02 17.38 -3.00
C GLY A 213 -10.44 16.84 -4.31
N ASP A 214 -10.88 15.66 -4.75
CA ASP A 214 -10.42 14.97 -5.98
C ASP A 214 -8.90 14.70 -5.98
N VAL A 215 -8.33 14.50 -4.79
CA VAL A 215 -6.90 14.22 -4.62
C VAL A 215 -6.64 12.75 -4.85
N GLY A 216 -5.90 12.42 -5.91
CA GLY A 216 -5.38 11.08 -6.13
C GLY A 216 -4.07 10.86 -5.36
N ALA A 217 -4.05 9.85 -4.49
CA ALA A 217 -2.82 9.38 -3.86
C ALA A 217 -2.73 7.85 -3.91
N CYS A 218 -1.51 7.36 -4.16
CA CYS A 218 -1.24 5.93 -4.17
C CYS A 218 -1.47 5.33 -2.79
N SER A 219 -2.34 4.33 -2.76
CA SER A 219 -2.73 3.59 -1.58
C SER A 219 -2.66 2.08 -1.86
N GLN A 220 -2.99 1.29 -0.86
CA GLN A 220 -3.23 -0.14 -0.98
C GLN A 220 -4.41 -0.47 -0.06
N TYR A 221 -5.08 -1.58 -0.34
CA TYR A 221 -6.10 -2.07 0.57
C TYR A 221 -5.46 -2.62 1.85
N CYS A 222 -6.17 -2.48 2.95
CA CYS A 222 -5.86 -3.08 4.24
C CYS A 222 -7.13 -3.67 4.84
N SER A 223 -6.99 -4.59 5.78
CA SER A 223 -8.11 -5.05 6.61
C SER A 223 -8.18 -4.21 7.87
N PHE A 224 -9.38 -3.95 8.36
CA PHE A 224 -9.54 -3.20 9.59
C PHE A 224 -9.64 -4.13 10.81
N GLY A 225 -8.88 -3.84 11.86
CA GLY A 225 -8.72 -4.73 13.02
C GLY A 225 -7.58 -5.73 12.77
N GLY A 226 -7.24 -6.53 13.79
CA GLY A 226 -6.04 -7.36 13.76
C GLY A 226 -4.85 -6.66 14.41
N ASP A 227 -3.64 -6.86 13.88
CA ASP A 227 -2.42 -6.20 14.38
C ASP A 227 -2.03 -5.00 13.51
N PRO A 228 -2.56 -3.78 13.80
CA PRO A 228 -2.21 -2.58 13.04
C PRO A 228 -0.75 -2.15 13.24
N PHE A 229 0.00 -2.80 14.14
CA PHE A 229 1.37 -2.42 14.46
C PHE A 229 2.40 -3.15 13.60
N GLU A 230 2.13 -4.41 13.22
CA GLU A 230 3.15 -5.25 12.59
C GLU A 230 3.01 -5.38 11.07
N SER A 231 1.79 -5.51 10.53
CA SER A 231 1.60 -6.06 9.19
C SER A 231 0.86 -5.14 8.21
N ASP A 232 -0.20 -4.48 8.68
CA ASP A 232 -1.01 -3.61 7.84
C ASP A 232 -0.27 -2.34 7.43
N CYS A 233 -0.33 -2.01 6.13
CA CYS A 233 0.30 -0.80 5.58
C CYS A 233 1.82 -0.72 5.82
N GLY A 234 2.49 -1.86 6.03
CA GLY A 234 3.90 -1.92 6.42
C GLY A 234 4.15 -1.65 7.90
N GLY A 235 3.12 -1.68 8.73
CA GLY A 235 3.16 -1.34 10.15
C GLY A 235 3.13 0.17 10.39
N ILE A 236 2.92 0.54 11.67
CA ILE A 236 2.67 1.91 12.12
C ILE A 236 3.78 2.92 11.78
N GLU A 237 5.01 2.43 11.57
CA GLU A 237 6.18 3.22 11.19
C GLU A 237 6.17 3.61 9.71
N ASN A 238 5.39 2.90 8.88
CA ASN A 238 5.30 3.12 7.44
C ASN A 238 3.92 3.63 7.01
N GLY A 239 2.85 3.21 7.70
CA GLY A 239 1.50 3.62 7.37
C GLY A 239 0.45 3.20 8.39
N LEU A 240 -0.78 3.61 8.13
CA LEU A 240 -1.95 3.27 8.93
C LEU A 240 -3.13 2.97 8.02
N CYS A 241 -3.90 1.94 8.38
CA CYS A 241 -5.16 1.63 7.70
C CYS A 241 -6.24 2.65 8.09
N VAL A 242 -6.67 3.48 7.14
CA VAL A 242 -7.74 4.48 7.32
C VAL A 242 -9.02 4.06 6.61
N TYR A 243 -10.16 4.54 7.13
CA TYR A 243 -11.48 4.07 6.73
C TYR A 243 -12.55 5.16 6.82
N GLY A 244 -13.68 4.93 6.14
CA GLY A 244 -14.87 5.78 6.22
C GLY A 244 -15.74 5.47 7.43
N ALA A 245 -16.59 6.42 7.84
CA ALA A 245 -17.35 6.40 9.10
C ALA A 245 -18.37 5.24 9.28
N SER A 246 -18.55 4.35 8.29
CA SER A 246 -19.56 3.29 8.30
C SER A 246 -19.01 1.87 8.30
N LEU A 247 -17.73 1.69 8.62
CA LEU A 247 -17.07 0.37 8.57
C LEU A 247 -17.06 -0.36 9.92
N GLY A 248 -17.01 -1.68 9.84
CA GLY A 248 -16.92 -2.65 10.92
C GLY A 248 -15.56 -3.34 10.97
N VAL A 249 -15.37 -4.23 11.94
CA VAL A 249 -14.16 -5.07 12.02
C VAL A 249 -14.05 -5.90 10.74
N SER A 250 -12.84 -6.12 10.24
CA SER A 250 -12.49 -6.85 9.02
C SER A 250 -13.02 -6.22 7.72
N ASP A 251 -13.40 -4.94 7.70
CA ASP A 251 -13.74 -4.24 6.45
C ASP A 251 -12.49 -3.74 5.73
N ALA A 252 -12.63 -3.55 4.41
CA ALA A 252 -11.60 -2.95 3.58
C ALA A 252 -11.38 -1.47 3.95
N GLY A 253 -10.16 -1.14 4.33
CA GLY A 253 -9.65 0.22 4.45
C GLY A 253 -8.67 0.56 3.32
N LEU A 254 -8.10 1.76 3.41
CA LEU A 254 -7.02 2.23 2.56
C LEU A 254 -5.83 2.63 3.42
N CYS A 255 -4.62 2.26 3.00
CA CYS A 255 -3.43 2.70 3.70
C CYS A 255 -3.16 4.19 3.45
N THR A 256 -2.83 4.90 4.52
CA THR A 256 -2.14 6.18 4.44
C THR A 256 -0.71 6.05 4.96
N ARG A 257 0.15 6.97 4.54
CA ARG A 257 1.57 6.99 4.88
C ARG A 257 1.78 7.57 6.28
N ALA A 258 2.73 7.00 7.03
CA ALA A 258 3.25 7.61 8.24
C ALA A 258 4.11 8.83 7.90
N CYS A 259 4.12 9.83 8.79
CA CYS A 259 4.83 11.08 8.59
C CYS A 259 5.40 11.63 9.89
N THR A 260 6.48 12.38 9.76
CA THR A 260 7.15 13.14 10.82
C THR A 260 7.18 14.63 10.54
N ALA A 261 6.88 15.03 9.30
CA ALA A 261 6.73 16.39 8.82
C ALA A 261 5.56 16.46 7.83
N HIS A 262 4.92 17.63 7.67
CA HIS A 262 3.82 17.79 6.71
C HIS A 262 4.25 17.51 5.26
N THR A 263 5.51 17.77 4.93
CA THR A 263 6.07 17.53 3.60
C THR A 263 6.27 16.05 3.28
N ASP A 264 6.18 15.16 4.27
CA ASP A 264 6.30 13.72 4.04
C ASP A 264 5.07 13.17 3.29
N CYS A 265 3.97 13.92 3.25
CA CYS A 265 2.69 13.47 2.70
C CYS A 265 2.57 13.51 1.18
N MET A 266 3.67 13.78 0.46
CA MET A 266 3.90 13.58 -1.00
C MET A 266 2.87 14.13 -2.00
N VAL A 267 1.71 14.60 -1.55
CA VAL A 267 0.68 15.24 -2.35
C VAL A 267 0.44 16.67 -1.83
N PRO A 268 0.14 17.63 -2.70
CA PRO A 268 -0.03 19.04 -2.34
C PRO A 268 -1.05 19.32 -1.22
N GLN A 269 -2.06 18.47 -1.08
CA GLN A 269 -3.11 18.60 -0.05
C GLN A 269 -2.90 17.66 1.15
N GLY A 270 -1.87 16.81 1.13
CA GLY A 270 -1.59 15.88 2.21
C GLY A 270 -0.97 16.59 3.41
N ARG A 271 -1.47 16.35 4.62
CA ARG A 271 -0.91 16.90 5.87
C ARG A 271 -0.70 15.81 6.90
N CYS A 272 0.38 15.95 7.65
CA CYS A 272 0.63 15.09 8.79
C CYS A 272 -0.28 15.42 9.98
N GLU A 273 -1.04 14.45 10.45
CA GLU A 273 -1.98 14.60 11.57
C GLU A 273 -1.72 13.60 12.68
N PHE A 274 -1.88 14.05 13.93
CA PHE A 274 -1.71 13.21 15.12
C PHE A 274 -2.99 12.45 15.44
N LEU A 275 -2.94 11.13 15.27
CA LEU A 275 -4.07 10.25 15.56
C LEU A 275 -3.99 9.57 16.94
N GLY A 276 -3.24 10.15 17.88
CA GLY A 276 -3.10 9.58 19.23
C GLY A 276 -1.99 8.53 19.38
N LEU A 277 -1.10 8.44 18.40
CA LEU A 277 0.01 7.47 18.36
C LEU A 277 1.33 8.23 18.52
N ASP A 278 2.11 7.90 19.56
CA ASP A 278 3.21 8.75 20.04
C ASP A 278 4.44 8.84 19.12
N THR A 279 4.56 7.95 18.13
CA THR A 279 5.78 7.85 17.29
C THR A 279 5.69 8.62 15.98
N HIS A 280 4.53 8.61 15.32
CA HIS A 280 4.33 9.15 13.98
C HIS A 280 2.97 9.84 13.85
N GLY A 281 2.88 10.83 12.97
CA GLY A 281 1.60 11.25 12.42
C GLY A 281 1.26 10.44 11.18
N PHE A 282 0.07 10.69 10.64
CA PHE A 282 -0.40 10.03 9.43
C PHE A 282 -0.93 11.05 8.44
N CYS A 283 -0.72 10.79 7.15
CA CYS A 283 -1.14 11.70 6.11
C CYS A 283 -2.66 11.71 5.96
N THR A 284 -3.26 12.87 6.11
CA THR A 284 -4.68 13.12 5.80
C THR A 284 -4.78 14.07 4.63
N TYR A 285 -5.85 13.95 3.85
CA TYR A 285 -5.98 14.58 2.53
C TYR A 285 -7.16 15.56 2.45
N ASP A 286 -7.72 15.96 3.59
CA ASP A 286 -8.80 16.95 3.69
C ASP A 286 -8.42 18.06 4.69
N PRO A 287 -7.29 18.77 4.47
CA PRO A 287 -6.86 19.78 5.42
C PRO A 287 -7.81 20.97 5.38
N LYS A 288 -8.17 21.45 6.57
CA LYS A 288 -8.99 22.64 6.70
C LYS A 288 -8.21 23.88 6.24
N GLU A 289 -8.73 24.57 5.23
CA GLU A 289 -8.21 25.88 4.83
C GLU A 289 -8.45 26.93 5.92
N CYS A 290 -7.56 27.92 6.02
CA CYS A 290 -7.68 29.04 6.94
C CYS A 290 -7.23 30.35 6.29
N GLU A 291 -7.87 31.46 6.63
CA GLU A 291 -7.41 32.80 6.23
C GLU A 291 -6.72 33.50 7.40
N GLU A 292 -7.18 33.22 8.63
CA GLU A 292 -6.68 33.79 9.86
C GLU A 292 -6.40 32.72 10.92
N LYS A 293 -5.57 33.07 11.91
CA LYS A 293 -5.22 32.18 13.03
C LYS A 293 -6.43 31.62 13.80
N ASN A 294 -7.58 32.31 13.77
CA ASN A 294 -8.76 31.92 14.53
C ASN A 294 -9.65 30.91 13.80
N ASP A 295 -9.34 30.54 12.55
CA ASP A 295 -10.13 29.58 11.76
C ASP A 295 -9.83 28.12 12.15
N CYS A 296 -8.67 27.88 12.76
CA CYS A 296 -8.19 26.56 13.14
C CYS A 296 -8.70 26.08 14.50
N GLU A 297 -8.71 24.77 14.70
CA GLU A 297 -9.05 24.20 16.00
C GLU A 297 -7.98 24.52 17.05
N ARG A 298 -8.31 24.31 18.33
CA ARG A 298 -7.45 24.75 19.45
C ARG A 298 -6.05 24.14 19.45
N SER A 299 -5.85 23.02 18.77
CA SER A 299 -4.57 22.31 18.66
C SER A 299 -3.80 22.61 17.37
N GLU A 300 -4.37 23.38 16.45
CA GLU A 300 -3.80 23.62 15.12
C GLU A 300 -3.37 25.08 14.95
N GLU A 301 -2.46 25.32 14.00
CA GLU A 301 -2.01 26.66 13.64
C GLU A 301 -2.21 26.90 12.15
N CYS A 302 -2.77 28.05 11.80
CA CYS A 302 -2.87 28.48 10.41
C CYS A 302 -1.47 28.80 9.88
N ALA A 303 -1.01 28.01 8.91
CA ALA A 303 0.33 28.11 8.33
C ALA A 303 0.27 28.19 6.80
N GLU A 304 1.17 29.00 6.22
CA GLU A 304 1.34 29.12 4.78
C GLU A 304 2.12 27.91 4.24
N THR A 305 1.58 27.26 3.22
CA THR A 305 2.22 26.21 2.43
C THR A 305 2.32 26.70 0.97
N PRO A 306 3.05 25.98 0.09
CA PRO A 306 3.05 26.29 -1.34
C PRO A 306 1.66 26.31 -2.00
N ASP A 307 0.69 25.63 -1.37
CA ASP A 307 -0.66 25.42 -1.91
C ASP A 307 -1.72 26.31 -1.26
N GLY A 308 -1.34 27.18 -0.31
CA GLY A 308 -2.26 28.06 0.41
C GLY A 308 -2.07 28.04 1.93
N PHE A 309 -3.05 28.56 2.64
CA PHE A 309 -3.04 28.60 4.10
C PHE A 309 -3.93 27.49 4.66
N PHE A 310 -3.36 26.65 5.54
CA PHE A 310 -4.04 25.50 6.11
C PHE A 310 -3.85 25.44 7.62
N CYS A 311 -4.83 24.84 8.30
CA CYS A 311 -4.71 24.47 9.70
C CYS A 311 -3.83 23.24 9.82
N LEU A 312 -2.65 23.43 10.41
CA LEU A 312 -1.62 22.41 10.54
C LEU A 312 -1.38 22.07 12.01
N ASP A 313 -1.12 20.80 12.29
CA ASP A 313 -0.70 20.35 13.61
C ASP A 313 0.76 20.78 13.86
N PRO A 314 1.02 21.72 14.79
CA PRO A 314 2.35 22.27 15.03
C PRO A 314 3.35 21.23 15.60
N ARG A 315 2.90 20.01 15.95
CA ARG A 315 3.79 18.89 16.30
C ARG A 315 4.67 18.47 15.13
N TYR A 316 4.16 18.61 13.89
CA TYR A 316 4.87 18.22 12.69
C TYR A 316 5.39 19.49 11.99
N PRO A 317 6.70 19.62 11.79
CA PRO A 317 7.21 20.78 11.07
C PRO A 317 6.75 20.73 9.60
N LEU A 318 6.49 21.90 9.02
CA LEU A 318 6.76 22.07 7.60
C LEU A 318 8.27 21.85 7.48
N SER A 319 8.73 20.77 6.83
CA SER A 319 10.19 20.58 6.72
C SER A 319 10.75 21.86 6.16
N ASN A 320 11.73 22.43 6.88
CA ASN A 320 12.26 23.73 6.57
C ASN A 320 12.78 23.66 5.14
N GLY A 321 12.00 24.17 4.18
CA GLY A 321 12.59 24.96 3.13
C GLY A 321 13.55 25.87 3.88
N SER A 322 14.84 25.66 3.67
CA SER A 322 15.85 26.57 4.12
C SER A 322 15.28 27.96 3.92
N THR A 323 15.25 28.77 4.98
CA THR A 323 14.94 30.20 4.90
C THR A 323 16.03 30.89 4.07
N GLY A 324 16.13 30.55 2.79
CA GLY A 324 16.80 31.28 1.75
C GLY A 324 15.79 32.27 1.24
N GLU A 325 15.83 33.48 1.80
CA GLU A 325 15.20 34.64 1.22
C GLU A 325 15.63 34.75 -0.26
N GLY A 326 14.70 34.53 -1.20
CA GLY A 326 14.83 35.00 -2.58
C GLY A 326 14.59 33.96 -3.67
N GLY A 327 13.48 34.11 -4.40
CA GLY A 327 13.35 33.52 -5.73
C GLY A 327 11.92 33.38 -6.22
N ALA A 328 11.30 34.49 -6.63
CA ALA A 328 10.09 34.45 -7.44
C ALA A 328 10.42 33.94 -8.86
N GLY A 329 9.63 32.99 -9.37
CA GLY A 329 9.33 32.87 -10.80
C GLY A 329 9.63 31.53 -11.47
N GLY A 330 8.59 30.94 -12.08
CA GLY A 330 8.70 30.30 -13.39
C GLY A 330 8.37 28.81 -13.45
N GLU A 331 7.34 28.50 -14.25
CA GLU A 331 6.96 27.17 -14.71
C GLU A 331 8.12 26.42 -15.38
N GLY A 332 8.29 25.15 -15.01
CA GLY A 332 9.07 24.14 -15.75
C GLY A 332 10.57 24.10 -15.49
N GLY A 333 11.05 23.08 -14.76
CA GLY A 333 12.48 22.72 -14.77
C GLY A 333 12.95 21.86 -13.60
N ALA A 334 13.78 20.87 -13.92
CA ALA A 334 14.53 20.05 -12.98
C ALA A 334 15.25 20.89 -11.92
N GLY A 335 15.01 20.60 -10.64
CA GLY A 335 15.68 21.24 -9.52
C GLY A 335 17.15 20.80 -9.42
N GLY A 336 18.06 21.68 -9.82
CA GLY A 336 19.49 21.55 -9.59
C GLY A 336 19.87 22.04 -8.20
N GLY A 337 19.99 21.13 -7.24
CA GLY A 337 20.62 21.39 -5.95
C GLY A 337 22.09 20.93 -5.96
N THR A 338 22.96 21.66 -5.26
CA THR A 338 24.31 21.21 -4.88
C THR A 338 24.19 20.41 -3.59
N GLY A 339 24.49 19.12 -3.62
CA GLY A 339 24.43 18.26 -2.44
C GLY A 339 25.21 16.96 -2.62
N GLU A 340 25.86 16.51 -1.55
CA GLU A 340 26.52 15.21 -1.48
C GLU A 340 25.45 14.11 -1.31
N GLY A 341 25.46 13.10 -2.18
CA GLY A 341 24.53 11.98 -2.07
C GLY A 341 24.91 11.02 -0.94
N GLY A 342 23.96 10.64 -0.09
CA GLY A 342 24.12 9.54 0.87
C GLY A 342 24.28 8.18 0.15
N ALA A 343 24.79 7.16 0.87
CA ALA A 343 24.94 5.82 0.34
C ALA A 343 23.58 5.24 -0.12
N GLY A 344 23.50 4.78 -1.38
CA GLY A 344 22.31 4.16 -1.97
C GLY A 344 21.20 5.10 -2.46
N GLY A 345 21.38 6.43 -2.40
CA GLY A 345 20.38 7.39 -2.88
C GLY A 345 20.54 7.80 -4.36
N THR A 346 19.47 8.30 -4.98
CA THR A 346 19.51 8.97 -6.29
C THR A 346 19.69 10.47 -6.09
N ALA A 347 20.78 11.06 -6.59
CA ALA A 347 21.01 12.50 -6.49
C ALA A 347 20.25 13.26 -7.60
N GLY A 348 19.62 14.39 -7.29
CA GLY A 348 18.99 15.28 -8.27
C GLY A 348 20.00 15.90 -9.25
N GLY A 349 19.55 16.33 -10.43
CA GLY A 349 20.38 16.84 -11.54
C GLY A 349 21.06 18.18 -11.26
N GLY A 350 22.11 18.16 -10.45
CA GLY A 350 22.96 19.30 -10.11
C GLY A 350 24.45 18.94 -10.08
N THR A 351 25.29 19.88 -9.65
CA THR A 351 26.72 19.65 -9.42
C THR A 351 26.90 18.95 -8.08
N GLY A 352 27.28 17.68 -8.05
CA GLY A 352 27.42 16.92 -6.81
C GLY A 352 28.16 15.60 -7.00
N GLU A 353 28.80 15.13 -5.92
CA GLU A 353 29.45 13.82 -5.86
C GLU A 353 28.42 12.75 -5.48
N GLY A 354 28.36 11.66 -6.23
CA GLY A 354 27.50 10.53 -5.92
C GLY A 354 28.04 9.69 -4.76
N GLY A 355 27.17 9.30 -3.82
CA GLY A 355 27.50 8.33 -2.77
C GLY A 355 27.78 6.92 -3.32
N ALA A 356 28.45 6.07 -2.53
CA ALA A 356 28.70 4.68 -2.91
C ALA A 356 27.39 3.93 -3.18
N GLY A 357 27.30 3.26 -4.33
CA GLY A 357 26.12 2.49 -4.77
C GLY A 357 24.89 3.29 -5.19
N GLY A 358 24.98 4.62 -5.30
CA GLY A 358 23.86 5.49 -5.71
C GLY A 358 23.79 5.77 -7.22
N THR A 359 22.69 6.36 -7.68
CA THR A 359 22.53 6.86 -9.06
C THR A 359 22.70 8.38 -9.08
N ALA A 360 23.66 8.91 -9.82
CA ALA A 360 23.81 10.37 -9.96
C ALA A 360 22.85 10.90 -11.03
N GLY A 361 22.12 11.97 -10.75
CA GLY A 361 21.28 12.66 -11.75
C GLY A 361 22.09 13.30 -12.87
N GLY A 362 21.45 13.60 -14.01
CA GLY A 362 22.09 14.23 -15.16
C GLY A 362 22.64 15.62 -14.84
N GLY A 363 23.96 15.73 -14.69
CA GLY A 363 24.67 16.95 -14.29
C GLY A 363 26.18 16.82 -14.50
N THR A 364 26.94 17.79 -13.99
CA THR A 364 28.42 17.75 -13.95
C THR A 364 28.85 17.22 -12.58
N GLY A 365 29.35 16.00 -12.49
CA GLY A 365 29.70 15.39 -11.20
C GLY A 365 30.49 14.08 -11.35
N GLU A 366 31.17 13.68 -10.27
CA GLU A 366 31.90 12.42 -10.18
C GLU A 366 30.98 11.32 -9.60
N GLY A 367 30.95 10.15 -10.25
CA GLY A 367 30.20 9.01 -9.76
C GLY A 367 30.88 8.33 -8.57
N GLY A 368 30.10 7.94 -7.55
CA GLY A 368 30.59 7.12 -6.45
C GLY A 368 30.95 5.70 -6.88
N ALA A 369 31.74 5.00 -6.06
CA ALA A 369 32.11 3.59 -6.32
C ALA A 369 30.87 2.70 -6.40
N GLY A 370 30.76 1.90 -7.47
CA GLY A 370 29.64 0.97 -7.71
C GLY A 370 28.30 1.63 -8.08
N GLY A 371 28.26 2.93 -8.38
CA GLY A 371 27.04 3.65 -8.76
C GLY A 371 26.80 3.75 -10.27
N THR A 372 25.62 4.25 -10.65
CA THR A 372 25.28 4.58 -12.05
C THR A 372 25.30 6.09 -12.25
N ALA A 373 26.08 6.61 -13.20
CA ALA A 373 26.07 8.04 -13.52
C ALA A 373 24.99 8.35 -14.56
N GLY A 374 24.15 9.36 -14.33
CA GLY A 374 23.18 9.86 -15.29
C GLY A 374 23.83 10.53 -16.51
N GLY A 375 23.07 10.74 -17.58
CA GLY A 375 23.55 11.35 -18.82
C GLY A 375 24.00 12.80 -18.59
N GLY A 376 25.32 13.03 -18.56
CA GLY A 376 25.94 14.33 -18.30
C GLY A 376 27.44 14.32 -18.64
N THR A 377 28.15 15.39 -18.26
CA THR A 377 29.60 15.51 -18.42
C THR A 377 30.26 15.16 -17.09
N GLY A 378 30.87 13.97 -16.97
CA GLY A 378 31.44 13.53 -15.69
C GLY A 378 32.31 12.28 -15.81
N GLU A 379 33.11 12.02 -14.77
CA GLU A 379 33.96 10.83 -14.65
C GLU A 379 33.20 9.73 -13.88
N GLY A 380 33.21 8.51 -14.42
CA GLY A 380 32.59 7.36 -13.75
C GLY A 380 33.44 6.87 -12.57
N GLY A 381 32.78 6.53 -11.45
CA GLY A 381 33.44 5.87 -10.31
C GLY A 381 33.92 4.44 -10.63
N ALA A 382 34.83 3.92 -9.82
CA ALA A 382 35.32 2.55 -9.95
C ALA A 382 34.18 1.52 -9.84
N GLY A 383 34.06 0.63 -10.83
CA GLY A 383 33.04 -0.44 -10.88
C GLY A 383 31.61 0.02 -11.18
N GLY A 384 31.40 1.26 -11.61
CA GLY A 384 30.08 1.80 -11.95
C GLY A 384 29.69 1.72 -13.43
N THR A 385 28.45 2.10 -13.75
CA THR A 385 27.96 2.24 -15.14
C THR A 385 27.84 3.73 -15.49
N ALA A 386 28.48 4.18 -16.58
CA ALA A 386 28.36 5.56 -17.04
C ALA A 386 27.18 5.71 -18.02
N GLY A 387 26.30 6.70 -17.79
CA GLY A 387 25.20 7.06 -18.69
C GLY A 387 25.69 7.66 -20.02
N GLY A 388 24.78 7.75 -21.00
CA GLY A 388 25.10 8.28 -22.33
C GLY A 388 25.39 9.78 -22.31
N GLY A 389 26.68 10.14 -22.26
CA GLY A 389 27.18 11.52 -22.29
C GLY A 389 28.64 11.59 -22.73
N THR A 390 29.24 12.78 -22.64
CA THR A 390 30.68 13.01 -22.85
C THR A 390 31.41 12.82 -21.52
N GLY A 391 32.12 11.71 -21.34
CA GLY A 391 32.85 11.42 -20.09
C GLY A 391 33.83 10.26 -20.23
N GLU A 392 34.77 10.15 -19.28
CA GLU A 392 35.71 9.02 -19.17
C GLU A 392 35.14 7.96 -18.22
N GLY A 393 35.21 6.69 -18.64
CA GLY A 393 34.78 5.57 -17.81
C GLY A 393 35.79 5.26 -16.70
N GLY A 394 35.31 5.01 -15.49
CA GLY A 394 36.13 4.53 -14.37
C GLY A 394 36.70 3.13 -14.59
N ALA A 395 37.73 2.76 -13.81
CA ALA A 395 38.33 1.44 -13.87
C ALA A 395 37.31 0.34 -13.54
N GLY A 396 37.18 -0.66 -14.42
CA GLY A 396 36.30 -1.82 -14.25
C GLY A 396 34.79 -1.55 -14.47
N GLY A 397 34.41 -0.41 -15.03
CA GLY A 397 33.01 -0.04 -15.30
C GLY A 397 32.52 -0.35 -16.73
N THR A 398 31.22 -0.14 -16.97
CA THR A 398 30.60 -0.21 -18.31
C THR A 398 30.29 1.18 -18.83
N ALA A 399 30.73 1.51 -20.05
CA ALA A 399 30.46 2.82 -20.67
C ALA A 399 29.17 2.80 -21.51
N GLY A 400 28.26 3.76 -21.28
CA GLY A 400 27.06 3.99 -22.08
C GLY A 400 27.34 4.55 -23.49
N GLY A 401 26.31 4.62 -24.33
CA GLY A 401 26.40 4.96 -25.76
C GLY A 401 26.65 6.43 -26.09
N GLY A 402 27.76 7.01 -25.60
CA GLY A 402 28.21 8.38 -25.88
C GLY A 402 29.59 8.47 -26.54
N THR A 403 30.07 9.70 -26.75
CA THR A 403 31.46 10.00 -27.18
C THR A 403 32.36 10.09 -25.95
N GLY A 404 32.96 8.99 -25.55
CA GLY A 404 33.88 8.91 -24.41
C GLY A 404 34.92 7.80 -24.56
N GLU A 405 36.05 7.92 -23.84
CA GLU A 405 37.07 6.87 -23.76
C GLU A 405 36.69 5.85 -22.68
N GLY A 406 36.79 4.56 -23.01
CA GLY A 406 36.52 3.48 -22.05
C GLY A 406 37.66 3.35 -21.04
N GLY A 407 37.32 3.19 -19.76
CA GLY A 407 38.28 2.94 -18.69
C GLY A 407 39.02 1.61 -18.83
N ALA A 408 40.19 1.52 -18.19
CA ALA A 408 40.99 0.29 -18.18
C ALA A 408 40.20 -0.89 -17.58
N GLY A 409 40.03 -1.96 -18.37
CA GLY A 409 39.38 -3.20 -17.95
C GLY A 409 37.84 -3.22 -18.04
N GLY A 410 37.22 -2.20 -18.65
CA GLY A 410 35.77 -2.11 -18.83
C GLY A 410 35.25 -2.61 -20.18
N THR A 411 33.92 -2.72 -20.31
CA THR A 411 33.22 -3.06 -21.56
C THR A 411 32.67 -1.79 -22.22
N ALA A 412 32.97 -1.56 -23.50
CA ALA A 412 32.46 -0.41 -24.24
C ALA A 412 31.07 -0.68 -24.81
N GLY A 413 30.09 0.19 -24.54
CA GLY A 413 28.80 0.21 -25.21
C GLY A 413 28.91 0.67 -26.68
N GLY A 414 27.91 0.33 -27.50
CA GLY A 414 27.93 0.38 -28.98
C GLY A 414 28.01 1.75 -29.67
N GLY A 415 28.76 2.71 -29.12
CA GLY A 415 29.08 3.99 -29.75
C GLY A 415 30.44 4.00 -30.48
N THR A 416 30.69 5.04 -31.26
CA THR A 416 31.91 5.22 -32.06
C THR A 416 33.11 5.59 -31.16
N ALA A 417 33.84 4.60 -30.65
CA ALA A 417 35.08 4.82 -29.88
C ALA A 417 36.34 4.53 -30.71
N GLY A 418 37.37 5.38 -30.56
CA GLY A 418 38.71 5.16 -31.11
C GLY A 418 39.50 4.20 -30.21
N GLY A 419 39.83 3.00 -30.68
CA GLY A 419 40.49 1.97 -29.87
C GLY A 419 41.97 2.25 -29.58
N GLY A 420 42.35 2.18 -28.30
CA GLY A 420 43.75 2.13 -27.85
C GLY A 420 44.33 0.71 -27.91
N THR A 421 45.52 0.57 -28.50
CA THR A 421 46.30 -0.67 -28.59
C THR A 421 46.95 -1.04 -27.26
N GLY A 422 46.62 -2.21 -26.71
CA GLY A 422 47.35 -2.84 -25.61
C GLY A 422 48.47 -3.77 -26.11
N GLU A 423 49.71 -3.50 -25.71
CA GLU A 423 50.90 -4.33 -25.93
C GLU A 423 50.85 -5.59 -25.05
N GLY A 424 50.64 -6.76 -25.66
CA GLY A 424 50.71 -8.06 -24.98
C GLY A 424 52.14 -8.58 -24.91
N GLY A 425 52.68 -8.70 -23.70
CA GLY A 425 53.97 -9.32 -23.41
C GLY A 425 53.94 -10.85 -23.62
N ALA A 426 55.00 -11.36 -24.25
CA ALA A 426 55.23 -12.79 -24.48
C ALA A 426 56.15 -13.40 -23.41
N GLY A 427 55.77 -14.57 -22.91
CA GLY A 427 56.59 -15.53 -22.17
C GLY A 427 55.68 -16.62 -21.60
N GLY A 428 55.93 -17.92 -21.72
CA GLY A 428 56.98 -18.69 -22.37
C GLY A 428 56.55 -20.17 -22.37
N ALA A 429 57.30 -21.00 -23.11
CA ALA A 429 57.36 -22.45 -22.96
C ALA A 429 58.84 -22.84 -22.82
#